data_AF-A0A833R788-F1
#
_entry.id   AF-A0A833R788-F1
#
_cell.length_a   1.000
_cell.length_b   1.000
_cell.length_c   1.000
_cell.angle_alpha   90.00
_cell.angle_beta   90.00
_cell.angle_gamma   90.00
#
_symmetry.space_group_name_H-M   'P 1'
#
loop_
_entity.id
_entity.type
_entity.pdbx_description
1 polymer ?
#
loop_
_entity_poly.entity_id
_entity_poly.type
_entity_poly.pdbx_seq_one_letter_code
_entity_poly.pdbx_strand_id
1 'polypeptide(L)'
;MMAAESPLSLSPSQVREDLESLNLDDDEDEQTSTSSLFAPRLISATRSELNGGDPLLNPPLSPSPPSSPGPSTGSFSSPSSSPIFKPQKIQNGGSERLGLEFTRIAVTDPLKEIDPNPSLAGSSTYVSYLITAKSVNDGREFRVRRRFRDVVTLADRLAESYRGYFIPARPDKSVVEGQVMQRHEFVEQRRTSLEKYLRRLAAHPIVGRSEELRTFLRAPSAAASHSQTDNEVDSEDGLPVPSRPQVVRDGLVGSVPIKGGRDFFGMFSNIKQTVVNGWVGGGLVAASRVLEEDKEFLVKKAKVLDLAQQLTTISQQAEALVKAQQDMGETMGEMGMTFIKLSKFETEQSKWESQTLRADVTRQFALTVVKVSRLQRALNSQTVTHLDTLHEYLGLMIPINNAFSDRANALNTVQTLSGDILSLNARLDKLEATSVKVFGQDRMKTSKIEELRETIRFTEDAKNNAIRQYERIKENNKSEMQRIEKERRSDFVAMLKGFVNSQVGYSQRMAVEWEKLADETKQYVRHQVLQ
;
A
#
# COMPACT_ATOMS: atom_id res chain seq x y z
N MET A 1 -63.17 -50.11 29.03
CA MET A 1 -62.06 -50.18 30.01
C MET A 1 -60.86 -50.73 29.27
N MET A 2 -59.91 -49.86 28.85
CA MET A 2 -58.55 -49.69 29.42
C MET A 2 -57.70 -50.97 29.31
N ALA A 3 -56.47 -51.03 28.78
CA ALA A 3 -55.36 -50.09 28.59
C ALA A 3 -54.51 -50.58 27.39
N ALA A 4 -54.02 -49.75 26.46
CA ALA A 4 -52.85 -48.87 26.49
C ALA A 4 -51.50 -49.61 26.67
N GLU A 5 -50.88 -50.00 25.54
CA GLU A 5 -49.44 -50.26 25.42
C GLU A 5 -48.77 -49.07 24.71
N SER A 6 -47.74 -48.51 25.33
CA SER A 6 -46.91 -47.43 24.82
C SER A 6 -45.78 -47.98 23.93
N PRO A 7 -45.37 -47.28 22.85
CA PRO A 7 -44.04 -47.48 22.26
C PRO A 7 -43.08 -46.35 22.64
N LEU A 8 -42.06 -46.74 23.40
CA LEU A 8 -40.63 -46.38 23.32
C LEU A 8 -40.25 -44.94 22.91
N SER A 9 -39.73 -44.21 23.89
CA SER A 9 -38.95 -42.98 23.73
C SER A 9 -37.58 -43.26 23.09
N LEU A 10 -37.30 -42.62 21.95
CA LEU A 10 -35.96 -42.57 21.36
C LEU A 10 -35.08 -41.56 22.09
N SER A 11 -33.80 -41.90 22.24
CA SER A 11 -32.81 -41.09 22.96
C SER A 11 -32.31 -39.90 22.10
N PRO A 12 -31.85 -38.79 22.71
CA PRO A 12 -31.38 -37.58 21.99
C PRO A 12 -30.16 -37.81 21.09
N SER A 13 -29.53 -38.98 21.19
CA SER A 13 -28.36 -39.35 20.38
C SER A 13 -28.73 -39.92 19.01
N GLN A 14 -29.93 -40.48 18.83
CA GLN A 14 -30.38 -41.04 17.54
C GLN A 14 -30.88 -39.98 16.55
N VAL A 15 -31.32 -38.81 17.01
CA VAL A 15 -31.70 -37.68 16.14
C VAL A 15 -30.47 -36.97 15.56
N ARG A 16 -29.28 -37.24 16.11
CA ARG A 16 -28.05 -36.53 15.75
C ARG A 16 -27.32 -37.13 14.54
N GLU A 17 -27.54 -38.42 14.23
CA GLU A 17 -26.93 -39.09 13.07
C GLU A 17 -27.75 -38.93 11.77
N ASP A 18 -29.06 -38.70 11.85
CA ASP A 18 -29.91 -38.49 10.65
C ASP A 18 -29.84 -37.04 10.10
N LEU A 19 -29.14 -36.13 10.79
CA LEU A 19 -28.95 -34.72 10.40
C LEU A 19 -27.67 -34.46 9.58
N GLU A 20 -26.86 -35.51 9.33
CA GLU A 20 -25.63 -35.43 8.51
C GLU A 20 -25.77 -35.98 7.08
N SER A 21 -26.97 -36.39 6.65
CA SER A 21 -27.21 -36.92 5.30
C SER A 21 -28.24 -36.12 4.49
N LEU A 22 -27.93 -34.84 4.24
CA LEU A 22 -28.52 -34.13 3.11
C LEU A 22 -27.40 -33.56 2.24
N ASN A 23 -26.91 -34.42 1.34
CA ASN A 23 -26.11 -34.03 0.19
C ASN A 23 -26.92 -33.04 -0.65
N LEU A 24 -26.43 -31.80 -0.75
CA LEU A 24 -26.64 -30.98 -1.93
C LEU A 24 -25.34 -31.08 -2.72
N ASP A 25 -25.46 -31.55 -3.96
CA ASP A 25 -24.35 -31.70 -4.90
C ASP A 25 -23.56 -30.38 -5.02
N ASP A 26 -22.31 -30.41 -4.59
CA ASP A 26 -21.26 -29.44 -4.93
C ASP A 26 -20.07 -30.26 -5.45
N ASP A 27 -19.64 -29.98 -6.67
CA ASP A 27 -18.36 -30.45 -7.23
C ASP A 27 -17.19 -29.79 -6.45
N GLU A 28 -16.21 -30.62 -6.07
CA GLU A 28 -15.02 -30.35 -5.22
C GLU A 28 -14.08 -29.27 -5.82
N ASP A 29 -13.31 -28.48 -5.05
CA ASP A 29 -12.07 -28.92 -4.38
C ASP A 29 -11.64 -28.10 -3.13
N GLU A 30 -11.35 -28.88 -2.07
CA GLU A 30 -10.41 -28.79 -0.92
C GLU A 30 -9.85 -27.47 -0.34
N GLN A 31 -10.03 -27.28 0.98
CA GLN A 31 -8.96 -27.54 1.99
C GLN A 31 -9.38 -27.35 3.47
N THR A 32 -9.18 -28.44 4.24
CA THR A 32 -8.74 -28.55 5.65
C THR A 32 -9.54 -27.88 6.79
N SER A 33 -10.26 -28.71 7.54
CA SER A 33 -10.85 -28.40 8.84
C SER A 33 -9.90 -28.75 9.99
N THR A 34 -9.78 -27.85 10.98
CA THR A 34 -9.37 -28.22 12.34
C THR A 34 -10.41 -27.67 13.32
N SER A 35 -11.09 -28.58 14.00
CA SER A 35 -12.09 -28.34 15.03
C SER A 35 -11.52 -27.64 16.27
N SER A 36 -12.21 -26.63 16.78
CA SER A 36 -12.05 -26.14 18.16
C SER A 36 -13.41 -25.76 18.74
N LEU A 37 -13.81 -26.52 19.74
CA LEU A 37 -15.00 -26.33 20.57
C LEU A 37 -14.83 -25.09 21.47
N PHE A 38 -15.76 -24.14 21.42
CA PHE A 38 -15.95 -23.18 22.52
C PHE A 38 -17.44 -22.93 22.78
N ALA A 39 -17.82 -23.15 24.03
CA ALA A 39 -19.17 -23.00 24.58
C ALA A 39 -19.59 -21.51 24.70
N PRO A 40 -20.90 -21.20 24.60
CA PRO A 40 -21.38 -19.82 24.71
C PRO A 40 -21.44 -19.37 26.18
N ARG A 41 -20.79 -18.25 26.50
CA ARG A 41 -21.04 -17.50 27.74
C ARG A 41 -22.19 -16.50 27.51
N LEU A 42 -23.28 -16.71 28.24
CA LEU A 42 -24.38 -15.75 28.40
C LEU A 42 -23.87 -14.45 29.05
N ILE A 43 -24.06 -13.32 28.40
CA ILE A 43 -23.88 -12.00 29.02
C ILE A 43 -25.24 -11.51 29.50
N SER A 44 -25.37 -11.42 30.82
CA SER A 44 -26.48 -10.84 31.55
C SER A 44 -26.59 -9.34 31.27
N ALA A 45 -27.80 -8.88 30.93
CA ALA A 45 -28.11 -7.47 30.83
C ALA A 45 -28.23 -6.86 32.24
N THR A 46 -27.45 -5.81 32.52
CA THR A 46 -27.78 -4.84 33.57
C THR A 46 -27.89 -3.46 32.96
N ARG A 47 -29.03 -2.83 33.25
CA ARG A 47 -29.40 -1.47 32.87
C ARG A 47 -28.59 -0.49 33.72
N SER A 48 -28.00 0.53 33.11
CA SER A 48 -27.66 1.78 33.79
C SER A 48 -27.81 2.92 32.79
N GLU A 49 -28.52 3.94 33.26
CA GLU A 49 -29.08 5.07 32.54
C GLU A 49 -28.07 6.22 32.37
N LEU A 50 -28.18 6.89 31.21
CA LEU A 50 -27.96 8.32 30.93
C LEU A 50 -26.53 8.89 31.06
N ASN A 51 -25.92 9.28 29.93
CA ASN A 51 -25.98 10.66 29.40
C ASN A 51 -24.92 10.85 28.30
N GLY A 52 -25.33 11.08 27.05
CA GLY A 52 -24.42 11.36 25.93
C GLY A 52 -25.01 10.90 24.60
N GLY A 53 -25.67 11.81 23.88
CA GLY A 53 -26.31 11.53 22.59
C GLY A 53 -25.31 11.12 21.52
N ASP A 54 -25.61 10.01 20.84
CA ASP A 54 -24.86 9.45 19.72
C ASP A 54 -25.02 10.37 18.48
N PRO A 55 -23.94 10.96 17.93
CA PRO A 55 -24.00 11.95 16.85
C PRO A 55 -24.38 11.37 15.48
N LEU A 56 -24.64 10.07 15.37
CA LEU A 56 -25.08 9.42 14.14
C LEU A 56 -26.60 9.34 13.97
N LEU A 57 -27.38 9.67 15.00
CA LEU A 57 -28.84 9.57 14.96
C LEU A 57 -29.57 10.92 14.87
N ASN A 58 -28.91 12.06 15.11
CA ASN A 58 -29.50 13.41 15.00
C ASN A 58 -28.48 14.43 14.46
N PRO A 59 -28.49 14.77 13.15
CA PRO A 59 -27.67 15.87 12.65
C PRO A 59 -28.24 17.24 13.12
N PRO A 60 -27.40 18.25 13.44
CA PRO A 60 -27.88 19.56 13.84
C PRO A 60 -28.54 20.28 12.66
N LEU A 61 -29.75 20.82 12.91
CA LEU A 61 -30.50 21.67 11.99
C LEU A 61 -29.67 22.89 11.59
N SER A 62 -29.39 23.05 10.30
CA SER A 62 -28.76 24.24 9.74
C SER A 62 -29.79 25.38 9.64
N PRO A 63 -29.42 26.65 9.92
CA PRO A 63 -30.34 27.78 9.81
C PRO A 63 -30.66 28.12 8.34
N SER A 64 -31.93 28.42 8.07
CA SER A 64 -32.49 28.77 6.77
C SER A 64 -32.02 30.15 6.27
N PRO A 65 -31.79 30.34 4.95
CA PRO A 65 -31.55 31.65 4.35
C PRO A 65 -32.88 32.38 4.06
N PRO A 66 -32.87 33.73 3.97
CA PRO A 66 -34.09 34.52 3.82
C PRO A 66 -34.65 34.50 2.39
N SER A 67 -35.97 34.52 2.32
CA SER A 67 -36.83 34.49 1.14
C SER A 67 -36.75 35.74 0.26
N SER A 68 -36.90 35.57 -1.05
CA SER A 68 -37.37 36.59 -2.01
C SER A 68 -37.98 35.88 -3.26
N PRO A 69 -38.90 36.54 -4.00
CA PRO A 69 -40.10 35.90 -4.56
C PRO A 69 -39.96 35.39 -6.00
N GLY A 70 -40.79 34.39 -6.38
CA GLY A 70 -40.98 33.90 -7.76
C GLY A 70 -41.95 34.78 -8.58
N PRO A 71 -42.64 34.28 -9.65
CA PRO A 71 -42.61 32.93 -10.25
C PRO A 71 -42.61 32.90 -11.81
N SER A 72 -42.45 31.72 -12.42
CA SER A 72 -43.07 31.29 -13.71
C SER A 72 -42.75 29.81 -13.97
N THR A 73 -43.69 28.89 -13.76
CA THR A 73 -44.49 28.20 -14.80
C THR A 73 -43.67 27.60 -15.94
N GLY A 74 -43.47 26.28 -15.92
CA GLY A 74 -42.94 25.50 -17.04
C GLY A 74 -43.08 24.01 -16.79
N SER A 75 -44.00 23.37 -17.51
CA SER A 75 -44.44 21.98 -17.43
C SER A 75 -43.33 20.94 -17.63
N PHE A 76 -43.27 19.95 -16.74
CA PHE A 76 -42.51 18.71 -16.93
C PHE A 76 -43.29 17.76 -17.85
N SER A 77 -42.64 17.29 -18.91
CA SER A 77 -43.09 16.19 -19.75
C SER A 77 -42.09 15.03 -19.60
N SER A 78 -42.57 13.85 -19.23
CA SER A 78 -41.81 12.60 -19.23
C SER A 78 -41.56 12.11 -20.67
N PRO A 79 -40.50 11.32 -20.89
CA PRO A 79 -40.77 10.02 -21.52
C PRO A 79 -39.98 8.85 -20.92
N SER A 80 -40.44 7.67 -21.34
CA SER A 80 -40.24 6.33 -20.82
C SER A 80 -38.99 5.58 -21.30
N SER A 81 -38.73 4.47 -20.59
CA SER A 81 -38.24 3.15 -21.05
C SER A 81 -36.79 3.00 -21.57
N SER A 82 -35.96 2.37 -20.70
CA SER A 82 -34.92 1.32 -20.90
C SER A 82 -33.88 1.44 -22.03
N PRO A 83 -32.60 1.10 -21.76
CA PRO A 83 -32.19 -0.31 -21.82
C PRO A 83 -31.09 -0.79 -20.84
N ILE A 84 -31.21 -2.07 -20.46
CA ILE A 84 -30.18 -3.14 -20.35
C ILE A 84 -28.71 -2.67 -20.18
N PHE A 85 -28.17 -2.82 -18.97
CA PHE A 85 -26.72 -2.73 -18.71
C PHE A 85 -26.08 -4.13 -18.68
N LYS A 86 -25.31 -4.46 -19.72
CA LYS A 86 -24.32 -5.55 -19.67
C LYS A 86 -23.06 -5.05 -18.94
N PRO A 87 -22.33 -5.90 -18.19
CA PRO A 87 -21.08 -5.48 -17.56
C PRO A 87 -20.04 -5.20 -18.65
N GLN A 88 -19.80 -3.92 -18.91
CA GLN A 88 -18.77 -3.47 -19.82
C GLN A 88 -17.42 -3.74 -19.14
N LYS A 89 -16.67 -4.72 -19.66
CA LYS A 89 -15.22 -4.81 -19.43
C LYS A 89 -14.65 -3.42 -19.69
N ILE A 90 -14.02 -2.83 -18.68
CA ILE A 90 -13.20 -1.63 -18.81
C ILE A 90 -12.08 -2.00 -19.78
N GLN A 91 -12.31 -1.75 -21.07
CA GLN A 91 -11.23 -1.68 -22.03
C GLN A 91 -10.54 -0.34 -21.76
N ASN A 92 -9.31 -0.44 -21.26
CA ASN A 92 -8.37 0.66 -21.16
C ASN A 92 -8.42 1.50 -22.43
N GLY A 93 -8.95 2.72 -22.31
CA GLY A 93 -8.86 3.74 -23.34
C GLY A 93 -7.39 4.07 -23.58
N GLY A 94 -6.90 3.71 -24.76
CA GLY A 94 -5.57 4.07 -25.22
C GLY A 94 -5.49 5.56 -25.49
N SER A 95 -4.93 6.32 -24.54
CA SER A 95 -4.34 7.62 -24.83
C SER A 95 -3.40 8.14 -23.71
N GLU A 96 -2.64 7.28 -23.02
CA GLU A 96 -1.59 7.70 -22.07
C GLU A 96 -0.35 6.77 -22.04
N ARG A 97 -0.04 6.05 -23.13
CA ARG A 97 1.14 5.13 -23.18
C ARG A 97 2.42 5.75 -23.72
N LEU A 98 2.47 7.07 -23.90
CA LEU A 98 3.64 7.77 -24.44
C LEU A 98 4.69 7.97 -23.34
N GLY A 99 5.43 6.91 -22.99
CA GLY A 99 6.56 7.02 -22.06
C GLY A 99 7.03 5.72 -21.41
N LEU A 100 6.24 4.65 -21.49
CA LEU A 100 6.59 3.35 -20.90
C LEU A 100 7.52 2.59 -21.83
N GLU A 101 8.69 2.17 -21.33
CA GLU A 101 9.56 1.25 -22.06
C GLU A 101 9.08 -0.21 -21.93
N PHE A 102 8.45 -0.55 -20.80
CA PHE A 102 7.99 -1.89 -20.47
C PHE A 102 6.47 -1.89 -20.25
N THR A 103 5.76 -2.80 -20.92
CA THR A 103 4.29 -2.92 -20.80
C THR A 103 3.88 -3.78 -19.62
N ARG A 104 4.76 -4.71 -19.21
CA ARG A 104 4.51 -5.65 -18.12
C ARG A 104 5.82 -6.01 -17.44
N ILE A 105 5.81 -5.99 -16.11
CA ILE A 105 6.85 -6.58 -15.27
C ILE A 105 6.16 -7.54 -14.30
N ALA A 106 6.68 -8.75 -14.17
CA ALA A 106 6.23 -9.77 -13.23
C ALA A 106 7.42 -10.37 -12.48
N VAL A 107 7.24 -10.69 -11.21
CA VAL A 107 8.26 -11.34 -10.38
C VAL A 107 7.68 -12.67 -9.90
N THR A 108 8.27 -13.78 -10.33
CA THR A 108 7.77 -15.15 -10.10
C THR A 108 8.87 -16.07 -9.62
N ASP A 109 8.53 -17.33 -9.40
CA ASP A 109 9.45 -18.47 -9.22
C ASP A 109 10.58 -18.19 -8.20
N PRO A 110 10.23 -18.02 -6.91
CA PRO A 110 11.22 -17.90 -5.86
C PRO A 110 12.01 -19.21 -5.76
N LEU A 111 13.33 -19.16 -5.98
CA LEU A 111 14.21 -20.32 -5.80
C LEU A 111 15.29 -20.02 -4.78
N LYS A 112 15.59 -21.03 -3.96
CA LYS A 112 16.70 -20.98 -3.00
C LYS A 112 17.97 -21.43 -3.69
N GLU A 113 18.95 -20.55 -3.78
CA GLU A 113 20.26 -20.79 -4.37
C GLU A 113 21.35 -20.77 -3.31
N ILE A 114 22.46 -21.44 -3.60
CA ILE A 114 23.69 -21.43 -2.80
C ILE A 114 24.58 -20.33 -3.38
N ASP A 115 25.17 -19.50 -2.51
CA ASP A 115 26.09 -18.44 -2.93
C ASP A 115 27.37 -19.09 -3.49
N PRO A 116 27.71 -18.87 -4.78
CA PRO A 116 28.89 -19.47 -5.39
C PRO A 116 30.20 -18.90 -4.82
N ASN A 117 30.16 -17.76 -4.14
CA ASN A 117 31.27 -17.21 -3.35
C ASN A 117 30.94 -17.33 -1.85
N PRO A 118 31.15 -18.50 -1.21
CA PRO A 118 31.02 -18.61 0.23
C PRO A 118 32.07 -17.69 0.88
N SER A 119 31.60 -16.76 1.69
CA SER A 119 32.47 -16.11 2.67
C SER A 119 33.03 -17.20 3.59
N LEU A 120 34.21 -16.98 4.19
CA LEU A 120 35.06 -17.94 4.93
C LEU A 120 34.43 -18.81 6.06
N ALA A 121 33.10 -18.80 6.22
CA ALA A 121 32.34 -19.62 7.18
C ALA A 121 30.97 -20.04 6.59
N GLY A 122 30.95 -21.12 5.80
CA GLY A 122 29.74 -21.86 5.43
C GLY A 122 28.99 -21.40 4.16
N SER A 123 28.31 -22.35 3.51
CA SER A 123 27.48 -22.13 2.32
C SER A 123 26.30 -21.20 2.65
N SER A 124 26.43 -19.91 2.36
CA SER A 124 25.34 -18.94 2.49
C SER A 124 24.29 -19.21 1.41
N THR A 125 23.01 -19.33 1.79
CA THR A 125 21.91 -19.52 0.83
C THR A 125 21.09 -18.24 0.70
N TYR A 126 20.66 -17.91 -0.52
CA TYR A 126 19.81 -16.76 -0.79
C TYR A 126 18.58 -17.15 -1.64
N VAL A 127 17.56 -16.28 -1.65
CA VAL A 127 16.39 -16.45 -2.52
C VAL A 127 16.52 -15.53 -3.72
N SER A 128 16.42 -16.10 -4.91
CA SER A 128 16.35 -15.40 -6.18
C SER A 128 14.94 -15.50 -6.77
N TYR A 129 14.58 -14.51 -7.58
CA TYR A 129 13.27 -14.38 -8.21
C TYR A 129 13.45 -14.26 -9.72
N LEU A 130 12.55 -14.89 -10.48
CA LEU A 130 12.47 -14.70 -11.92
C LEU A 130 11.74 -13.38 -12.21
N ILE A 131 12.46 -12.42 -12.78
CA ILE A 131 11.87 -11.17 -13.26
C ILE A 131 11.62 -11.31 -14.75
N THR A 132 10.36 -11.16 -15.12
CA THR A 132 9.90 -11.19 -16.51
C THR A 132 9.44 -9.80 -16.92
N ALA A 133 10.09 -9.20 -17.91
CA ALA A 133 9.81 -7.85 -18.40
C ALA A 133 9.49 -7.87 -19.90
N LYS A 134 8.35 -7.31 -20.29
CA LYS A 134 7.92 -7.22 -21.70
C LYS A 134 8.09 -5.80 -22.22
N SER A 135 8.87 -5.62 -23.28
CA SER A 135 9.07 -4.32 -23.91
C SER A 135 7.83 -3.86 -24.68
N VAL A 136 7.54 -2.56 -24.62
CA VAL A 136 6.47 -1.93 -25.40
C VAL A 136 6.80 -1.90 -26.89
N ASN A 137 8.05 -1.64 -27.25
CA ASN A 137 8.44 -1.36 -28.64
C ASN A 137 8.44 -2.63 -29.50
N ASP A 138 9.12 -3.68 -29.01
CA ASP A 138 9.37 -4.87 -29.82
C ASP A 138 8.49 -6.06 -29.39
N GLY A 139 7.71 -5.92 -28.32
CA GLY A 139 7.00 -7.02 -27.68
C GLY A 139 7.92 -8.11 -27.09
N ARG A 140 9.25 -7.94 -27.18
CA ARG A 140 10.26 -8.87 -26.65
C ARG A 140 10.10 -9.04 -25.15
N GLU A 141 10.22 -10.28 -24.72
CA GLU A 141 10.17 -10.68 -23.32
C GLU A 141 11.58 -11.00 -22.84
N PHE A 142 11.99 -10.34 -21.76
CA PHE A 142 13.26 -10.56 -21.09
C PHE A 142 13.01 -11.29 -19.78
N ARG A 143 13.80 -12.32 -19.51
CA ARG A 143 13.72 -13.13 -18.31
C ARG A 143 15.08 -13.14 -17.63
N VAL A 144 15.15 -12.57 -16.43
CA VAL A 144 16.38 -12.46 -15.66
C VAL A 144 16.16 -12.91 -14.22
N ARG A 145 17.10 -13.64 -13.64
CA ARG A 145 17.03 -14.04 -12.23
C ARG A 145 17.83 -13.05 -11.38
N ARG A 146 17.20 -12.54 -10.32
CA ARG A 146 17.77 -11.52 -9.42
C ARG A 146 17.46 -11.87 -7.99
N ARG A 147 18.41 -11.63 -7.09
CA ARG A 147 18.17 -11.67 -5.65
C ARG A 147 17.78 -10.29 -5.12
N PHE A 148 17.21 -10.26 -3.92
CA PHE A 148 16.82 -9.00 -3.27
C PHE A 148 17.96 -7.98 -3.20
N ARG A 149 19.19 -8.44 -2.91
CA ARG A 149 20.37 -7.57 -2.85
C ARG A 149 20.69 -6.89 -4.18
N ASP A 150 20.42 -7.52 -5.31
CA ASP A 150 20.66 -6.91 -6.62
C ASP A 150 19.68 -5.74 -6.84
N VAL A 151 18.44 -5.88 -6.38
CA VAL A 151 17.42 -4.81 -6.42
C VAL A 151 17.82 -3.66 -5.48
N VAL A 152 18.39 -3.97 -4.31
CA VAL A 152 18.93 -2.94 -3.40
C VAL A 152 20.06 -2.16 -4.07
N THR A 153 20.99 -2.84 -4.73
CA THR A 153 22.08 -2.18 -5.48
C THR A 153 21.55 -1.34 -6.64
N LEU A 154 20.52 -1.80 -7.35
CA LEU A 154 19.83 -0.97 -8.35
C LEU A 154 19.25 0.29 -7.70
N ALA A 155 18.54 0.15 -6.58
CA ALA A 155 17.92 1.27 -5.88
C ALA A 155 18.96 2.31 -5.42
N ASP A 156 20.09 1.86 -4.88
CA ASP A 156 21.19 2.76 -4.46
C ASP A 156 21.78 3.52 -5.65
N ARG A 157 22.05 2.84 -6.77
CA ARG A 157 22.56 3.47 -8.00
C ARG A 157 21.58 4.49 -8.59
N LEU A 158 20.29 4.15 -8.58
CA LEU A 158 19.24 5.07 -9.04
C LEU A 158 19.15 6.30 -8.12
N ALA A 159 19.21 6.12 -6.81
CA ALA A 159 19.20 7.23 -5.84
C ALA A 159 20.41 8.16 -6.03
N GLU A 160 21.58 7.62 -6.34
CA GLU A 160 22.79 8.41 -6.59
C GLU A 160 22.75 9.15 -7.94
N SER A 161 22.27 8.48 -8.99
CA SER A 161 22.30 9.02 -10.37
C SER A 161 21.16 10.02 -10.64
N TYR A 162 20.01 9.84 -9.97
CA TYR A 162 18.79 10.61 -10.20
C TYR A 162 18.39 11.41 -8.95
N ARG A 163 19.36 12.09 -8.33
CA ARG A 163 19.11 12.94 -7.15
C ARG A 163 18.08 14.03 -7.41
N GLY A 164 17.22 14.24 -6.43
CA GLY A 164 16.13 15.20 -6.50
C GLY A 164 14.89 14.75 -7.30
N TYR A 165 14.87 13.54 -7.86
CA TYR A 165 13.67 12.93 -8.41
C TYR A 165 12.87 12.17 -7.35
N PHE A 166 11.55 12.05 -7.52
CA PHE A 166 10.70 11.27 -6.59
C PHE A 166 10.73 9.79 -6.96
N ILE A 167 11.89 9.17 -6.79
CA ILE A 167 12.12 7.75 -7.11
C ILE A 167 11.37 6.89 -6.11
N PRO A 168 10.48 5.96 -6.53
CA PRO A 168 9.79 5.05 -5.64
C PRO A 168 10.69 4.47 -4.53
N ALA A 169 10.20 4.42 -3.30
CA ALA A 169 10.96 3.82 -2.21
C ALA A 169 11.12 2.31 -2.44
N ARG A 170 12.33 1.80 -2.21
CA ARG A 170 12.60 0.36 -2.26
C ARG A 170 11.83 -0.35 -1.14
N PRO A 171 11.46 -1.63 -1.32
CA PRO A 171 10.93 -2.43 -0.24
C PRO A 171 11.93 -2.54 0.91
N ASP A 172 11.43 -2.53 2.14
CA ASP A 172 12.27 -2.59 3.32
C ASP A 172 12.98 -3.95 3.45
N LYS A 173 14.20 -3.90 3.98
CA LYS A 173 14.94 -5.09 4.41
C LYS A 173 14.35 -5.54 5.76
N SER A 174 13.14 -6.08 5.77
CA SER A 174 12.49 -6.55 7.00
C SER A 174 13.12 -7.86 7.49
N VAL A 175 14.26 -7.73 8.18
CA VAL A 175 14.92 -8.85 8.86
C VAL A 175 14.00 -9.38 9.98
N VAL A 176 13.25 -8.48 10.62
CA VAL A 176 12.29 -8.80 11.70
C VAL A 176 11.08 -9.57 11.18
N GLU A 177 10.46 -9.16 10.07
CA GLU A 177 9.34 -9.91 9.47
C GLU A 177 9.78 -11.30 9.01
N GLY A 178 11.01 -11.45 8.50
CA GLY A 178 11.56 -12.75 8.14
C GLY A 178 11.84 -13.69 9.33
N GLN A 179 11.87 -13.18 10.55
CA GLN A 179 11.99 -13.97 11.78
C GLN A 179 10.63 -14.26 12.44
N VAL A 180 9.62 -13.43 12.17
CA VAL A 180 8.29 -13.51 12.81
C VAL A 180 7.25 -14.20 11.90
N MET A 181 7.41 -14.15 10.57
CA MET A 181 6.50 -14.77 9.61
C MET A 181 6.94 -16.19 9.21
N GLN A 182 5.99 -17.00 8.73
CA GLN A 182 6.28 -18.26 8.08
C GLN A 182 7.19 -18.01 6.86
N ARG A 183 8.22 -18.83 6.67
CA ARG A 183 9.24 -18.63 5.63
C ARG A 183 8.64 -18.46 4.22
N HIS A 184 7.55 -19.18 3.93
CA HIS A 184 6.87 -19.10 2.63
C HIS A 184 6.14 -17.76 2.44
N GLU A 185 5.42 -17.31 3.47
CA GLU A 185 4.67 -16.05 3.49
C GLU A 185 5.60 -14.85 3.27
N PHE A 186 6.76 -14.85 3.95
CA PHE A 186 7.79 -13.83 3.77
C PHE A 186 8.35 -13.77 2.35
N VAL A 187 8.56 -14.92 1.72
CA VAL A 187 9.07 -15.00 0.34
C VAL A 187 8.05 -14.43 -0.65
N GLU A 188 6.76 -14.73 -0.47
CA GLU A 188 5.67 -14.21 -1.30
C GLU A 188 5.40 -12.72 -1.08
N GLN A 189 5.42 -12.26 0.17
CA GLN A 189 5.32 -10.84 0.51
C GLN A 189 6.44 -10.03 -0.15
N ARG A 190 7.67 -10.56 -0.09
CA ARG A 190 8.84 -9.96 -0.75
C ARG A 190 8.70 -9.99 -2.27
N ARG A 191 8.27 -11.10 -2.87
CA ARG A 191 8.00 -11.22 -4.32
C ARG A 191 7.02 -10.13 -4.78
N THR A 192 5.91 -9.99 -4.07
CA THR A 192 4.85 -9.00 -4.36
C THR A 192 5.39 -7.57 -4.23
N SER A 193 6.15 -7.29 -3.18
CA SER A 193 6.77 -5.97 -2.96
C SER A 193 7.78 -5.61 -4.04
N LEU A 194 8.62 -6.57 -4.46
CA LEU A 194 9.57 -6.39 -5.55
C LEU A 194 8.88 -6.10 -6.88
N GLU A 195 7.81 -6.84 -7.19
CA GLU A 195 7.01 -6.63 -8.38
C GLU A 195 6.39 -5.23 -8.42
N LYS A 196 5.77 -4.81 -7.30
CA LYS A 196 5.18 -3.47 -7.15
C LYS A 196 6.26 -2.39 -7.31
N TYR A 197 7.43 -2.57 -6.70
CA TYR A 197 8.55 -1.64 -6.80
C TYR A 197 9.04 -1.47 -8.24
N LEU A 198 9.32 -2.57 -8.95
CA LEU A 198 9.85 -2.52 -10.32
C LEU A 198 8.82 -1.94 -11.30
N ARG A 199 7.53 -2.26 -11.13
CA ARG A 199 6.46 -1.62 -11.91
C ARG A 199 6.41 -0.11 -11.69
N ARG A 200 6.54 0.35 -10.45
CA ARG A 200 6.58 1.79 -10.13
C ARG A 200 7.80 2.48 -10.71
N LEU A 201 8.97 1.85 -10.69
CA LEU A 201 10.16 2.38 -11.36
C LEU A 201 9.94 2.52 -12.87
N ALA A 202 9.37 1.50 -13.51
CA ALA A 202 9.10 1.51 -14.95
C ALA A 202 8.02 2.54 -15.35
N ALA A 203 7.07 2.83 -14.46
CA ALA A 203 6.05 3.86 -14.66
C ALA A 203 6.59 5.29 -14.49
N HIS A 204 7.69 5.48 -13.77
CA HIS A 204 8.26 6.80 -13.53
C HIS A 204 8.81 7.40 -14.85
N PRO A 205 8.42 8.62 -15.25
CA PRO A 205 8.73 9.18 -16.58
C PRO A 205 10.22 9.22 -16.93
N ILE A 206 11.10 9.43 -15.95
CA ILE A 206 12.55 9.54 -16.16
C ILE A 206 13.26 8.23 -15.83
N VAL A 207 13.16 7.75 -14.60
CA VAL A 207 13.75 6.48 -14.15
C VAL A 207 13.31 5.28 -14.99
N GLY A 208 12.08 5.25 -15.50
CA GLY A 208 11.58 4.18 -16.36
C GLY A 208 12.34 4.03 -17.69
N ARG A 209 13.04 5.09 -18.13
CA ARG A 209 13.86 5.13 -19.35
C ARG A 209 15.37 5.04 -19.07
N SER A 210 15.75 4.87 -17.80
CA SER A 210 17.14 4.81 -17.35
C SER A 210 17.89 3.59 -17.90
N GLU A 211 19.18 3.77 -18.22
CA GLU A 211 20.04 2.65 -18.64
C GLU A 211 20.24 1.64 -17.50
N GLU A 212 20.23 2.12 -16.25
CA GLU A 212 20.39 1.31 -15.06
C GLU A 212 19.23 0.30 -14.92
N LEU A 213 17.97 0.74 -15.05
CA LEU A 213 16.81 -0.14 -15.01
C LEU A 213 16.77 -1.06 -16.23
N ARG A 214 17.08 -0.54 -17.42
CA ARG A 214 17.10 -1.32 -18.66
C ARG A 214 18.11 -2.46 -18.58
N THR A 215 19.34 -2.16 -18.15
CA THR A 215 20.40 -3.15 -17.98
C THR A 215 20.01 -4.17 -16.91
N PHE A 216 19.42 -3.72 -15.80
CA PHE A 216 18.97 -4.61 -14.75
C PHE A 216 17.89 -5.61 -15.22
N LEU A 217 16.97 -5.20 -16.09
CA LEU A 217 15.89 -6.04 -16.59
C LEU A 217 16.29 -6.92 -17.79
N ARG A 218 17.35 -6.58 -18.52
CA ARG A 218 17.77 -7.30 -19.74
C ARG A 218 19.03 -8.16 -19.58
N ALA A 219 20.03 -7.70 -18.83
CA ALA A 219 21.32 -8.39 -18.75
C ALA A 219 21.25 -9.60 -17.79
N PRO A 220 21.87 -10.75 -18.09
CA PRO A 220 22.04 -11.83 -17.11
C PRO A 220 22.86 -11.34 -15.90
N SER A 221 22.60 -11.87 -14.70
CA SER A 221 23.49 -11.58 -13.56
C SER A 221 24.81 -12.29 -13.79
N ALA A 222 25.94 -11.62 -13.57
CA ALA A 222 27.25 -12.28 -13.58
C ALA A 222 27.29 -13.50 -12.65
N ALA A 223 26.49 -13.49 -11.56
CA ALA A 223 26.34 -14.60 -10.62
C ALA A 223 25.58 -15.83 -11.16
N ALA A 224 24.92 -15.73 -12.33
CA ALA A 224 24.11 -16.81 -12.91
C ALA A 224 24.76 -17.46 -14.14
N SER A 225 26.02 -17.13 -14.45
CA SER A 225 26.68 -17.54 -15.69
C SER A 225 27.57 -18.77 -15.53
N HIS A 226 27.30 -19.70 -14.62
CA HIS A 226 28.01 -20.99 -14.56
C HIS A 226 27.01 -22.16 -14.45
N SER A 227 26.43 -22.51 -15.59
CA SER A 227 26.00 -23.87 -15.85
C SER A 227 26.57 -24.27 -17.20
N GLN A 228 27.46 -25.28 -17.18
CA GLN A 228 28.13 -25.98 -18.29
C GLN A 228 29.42 -25.35 -18.84
N THR A 229 30.58 -25.83 -18.37
CA THR A 229 31.54 -26.70 -19.10
C THR A 229 32.79 -26.95 -18.25
N ASP A 230 33.17 -28.22 -18.09
CA ASP A 230 34.39 -28.70 -17.41
C ASP A 230 35.68 -28.27 -18.13
N ASN A 231 36.73 -27.93 -17.35
CA ASN A 231 38.09 -28.52 -17.43
C ASN A 231 39.07 -27.80 -16.47
N GLU A 232 39.93 -28.60 -15.86
CA GLU A 232 40.93 -28.28 -14.82
C GLU A 232 42.06 -27.32 -15.24
N VAL A 233 42.70 -26.68 -14.23
CA VAL A 233 44.15 -26.64 -13.91
C VAL A 233 44.56 -25.30 -13.24
N ASP A 234 44.75 -25.39 -11.92
CA ASP A 234 45.93 -25.02 -11.11
C ASP A 234 46.42 -23.56 -10.84
N SER A 235 46.95 -23.44 -9.60
CA SER A 235 47.94 -22.50 -9.02
C SER A 235 47.51 -21.22 -8.27
N GLU A 236 48.17 -21.08 -7.11
CA GLU A 236 47.97 -20.22 -5.93
C GLU A 236 48.40 -18.74 -6.07
N ASP A 237 47.95 -17.86 -5.17
CA ASP A 237 48.77 -17.21 -4.11
C ASP A 237 48.19 -15.85 -3.61
N GLY A 238 48.31 -15.55 -2.30
CA GLY A 238 48.35 -14.17 -1.77
C GLY A 238 47.20 -13.56 -0.92
N LEU A 239 47.17 -13.89 0.39
CA LEU A 239 47.06 -13.05 1.64
C LEU A 239 46.13 -11.77 1.80
N PRO A 240 45.74 -11.38 3.04
CA PRO A 240 44.38 -10.86 3.36
C PRO A 240 44.30 -9.52 4.18
N VAL A 241 43.06 -9.10 4.54
CA VAL A 241 42.62 -8.24 5.71
C VAL A 241 42.58 -6.70 5.48
N PRO A 242 41.74 -5.84 6.17
CA PRO A 242 40.78 -6.04 7.27
C PRO A 242 39.33 -5.50 7.15
N SER A 243 38.52 -6.05 8.05
CA SER A 243 37.16 -5.69 8.49
C SER A 243 37.08 -4.49 9.46
N ARG A 244 35.89 -3.87 9.58
CA ARG A 244 35.39 -3.19 10.80
C ARG A 244 33.83 -3.12 10.80
N PRO A 245 33.16 -2.87 11.93
CA PRO A 245 32.45 -3.91 12.69
C PRO A 245 30.92 -3.75 12.71
N GLN A 246 30.22 -4.88 12.86
CA GLN A 246 28.78 -4.94 13.13
C GLN A 246 28.48 -4.72 14.62
N VAL A 247 27.49 -3.85 14.88
CA VAL A 247 26.87 -3.67 16.18
C VAL A 247 25.70 -4.64 16.30
N VAL A 248 25.77 -5.53 17.28
CA VAL A 248 24.70 -6.43 17.69
C VAL A 248 23.70 -5.65 18.54
N ARG A 249 22.41 -5.84 18.31
CA ARG A 249 21.41 -5.57 19.35
C ARG A 249 20.25 -6.55 19.26
N ASP A 250 20.05 -7.21 20.39
CA ASP A 250 19.06 -8.23 20.73
C ASP A 250 17.77 -7.57 21.25
N GLY A 251 16.63 -8.25 21.12
CA GLY A 251 15.34 -7.78 21.63
C GLY A 251 14.13 -8.56 21.12
N LEU A 252 13.67 -9.52 21.94
CA LEU A 252 12.42 -10.28 21.82
C LEU A 252 11.16 -9.39 21.78
N VAL A 253 10.15 -9.76 20.98
CA VAL A 253 8.67 -9.84 21.27
C VAL A 253 8.03 -10.59 20.08
N GLY A 254 7.37 -11.75 20.22
CA GLY A 254 5.99 -11.98 20.68
C GLY A 254 5.04 -12.21 19.48
N SER A 255 4.62 -13.46 19.27
CA SER A 255 3.91 -13.97 18.08
C SER A 255 2.38 -14.02 18.25
N VAL A 256 1.64 -13.80 17.15
CA VAL A 256 0.22 -14.17 16.99
C VAL A 256 0.01 -14.64 15.53
N PRO A 257 -0.72 -15.76 15.27
CA PRO A 257 -0.93 -16.25 13.91
C PRO A 257 -2.15 -15.58 13.28
N ILE A 258 -2.07 -15.19 12.01
CA ILE A 258 -3.21 -14.64 11.26
C ILE A 258 -3.32 -15.35 9.90
N LYS A 259 -4.53 -15.87 9.64
CA LYS A 259 -4.96 -16.58 8.43
C LYS A 259 -5.32 -15.58 7.31
N GLY A 260 -5.12 -16.04 6.07
CA GLY A 260 -5.04 -15.26 4.83
C GLY A 260 -6.18 -14.25 4.59
N GLY A 261 -5.77 -13.04 4.18
CA GLY A 261 -6.64 -11.93 3.77
C GLY A 261 -6.22 -10.55 4.28
N ARG A 262 -5.25 -10.46 5.23
CA ARG A 262 -4.94 -9.22 5.99
C ARG A 262 -3.68 -8.45 5.58
N ASP A 263 -2.90 -8.90 4.60
CA ASP A 263 -1.54 -8.35 4.39
C ASP A 263 -1.48 -6.94 3.77
N PHE A 264 -2.59 -6.43 3.24
CA PHE A 264 -2.66 -5.04 2.75
C PHE A 264 -2.44 -4.04 3.89
N PHE A 265 -3.15 -4.20 5.01
CA PHE A 265 -3.10 -3.25 6.13
C PHE A 265 -1.74 -3.25 6.85
N GLY A 266 -1.05 -4.39 6.89
CA GLY A 266 0.28 -4.51 7.51
C GLY A 266 1.35 -3.69 6.79
N MET A 267 1.39 -3.77 5.46
CA MET A 267 2.32 -2.98 4.63
C MET A 267 2.09 -1.46 4.81
N PHE A 268 0.83 -1.05 4.95
CA PHE A 268 0.47 0.36 5.12
C PHE A 268 0.71 0.88 6.53
N SER A 269 0.59 0.04 7.56
CA SER A 269 0.97 0.40 8.91
C SER A 269 2.46 0.77 8.99
N ASN A 270 3.34 0.04 8.30
CA ASN A 270 4.77 0.34 8.25
C ASN A 270 5.05 1.68 7.53
N ILE A 271 4.33 1.96 6.43
CA ILE A 271 4.42 3.24 5.71
C ILE A 271 3.92 4.39 6.60
N LYS A 272 2.77 4.22 7.26
CA LYS A 272 2.22 5.18 8.22
C LYS A 272 3.20 5.45 9.34
N GLN A 273 3.76 4.42 9.96
CA GLN A 273 4.74 4.57 11.03
C GLN A 273 6.00 5.27 10.53
N THR A 274 6.46 4.99 9.31
CA THR A 274 7.62 5.65 8.70
C THR A 274 7.35 7.13 8.42
N VAL A 275 6.17 7.47 7.88
CA VAL A 275 5.77 8.85 7.60
C VAL A 275 5.49 9.63 8.89
N VAL A 276 4.79 9.01 9.85
CA VAL A 276 4.48 9.63 11.15
C VAL A 276 5.75 9.83 11.96
N ASN A 277 6.64 8.83 12.07
CA ASN A 277 7.85 8.95 12.90
C ASN A 277 8.98 9.71 12.19
N GLY A 278 9.14 9.52 10.88
CA GLY A 278 10.19 10.15 10.10
C GLY A 278 9.90 11.61 9.76
N TRP A 279 8.63 11.95 9.49
CA TRP A 279 8.25 13.26 8.95
C TRP A 279 7.47 14.13 9.93
N VAL A 280 6.48 13.55 10.63
CA VAL A 280 5.60 14.30 11.54
C VAL A 280 6.20 14.39 12.96
N GLY A 281 6.87 13.33 13.42
CA GLY A 281 7.48 13.20 14.74
C GLY A 281 8.89 13.81 14.89
N GLY A 282 9.35 14.59 13.90
CA GLY A 282 10.64 15.30 13.96
C GLY A 282 11.89 14.44 13.69
N GLY A 283 11.75 13.15 13.37
CA GLY A 283 12.88 12.21 13.24
C GLY A 283 13.85 12.48 12.08
N LEU A 284 13.40 13.03 10.94
CA LEU A 284 14.28 13.46 9.83
C LEU A 284 14.45 14.99 9.75
N VAL A 285 13.88 15.72 10.70
CA VAL A 285 14.10 17.17 10.89
C VAL A 285 15.20 17.43 11.93
N ALA A 286 15.86 16.36 12.42
CA ALA A 286 17.02 16.47 13.29
C ALA A 286 18.20 17.14 12.54
N ALA A 287 18.31 18.46 12.76
CA ALA A 287 19.50 19.29 12.63
C ALA A 287 20.17 19.36 11.24
N SER A 288 19.50 19.96 10.26
CA SER A 288 20.25 20.68 9.22
C SER A 288 20.36 22.15 9.62
N ARG A 289 21.55 22.60 10.06
CA ARG A 289 21.90 24.03 10.25
C ARG A 289 22.00 24.79 8.91
N VAL A 290 21.30 24.30 7.89
CA VAL A 290 21.36 24.79 6.52
C VAL A 290 20.30 25.86 6.37
N LEU A 291 20.72 27.10 6.14
CA LEU A 291 19.82 28.20 5.82
C LEU A 291 19.35 28.03 4.37
N GLU A 292 18.17 27.46 4.16
CA GLU A 292 17.50 27.43 2.86
C GLU A 292 16.81 28.78 2.63
N GLU A 293 17.25 29.51 1.61
CA GLU A 293 16.75 30.86 1.30
C GLU A 293 15.62 30.86 0.26
N ASP A 294 15.39 29.74 -0.43
CA ASP A 294 14.33 29.60 -1.43
C ASP A 294 12.95 29.57 -0.78
N LYS A 295 12.34 30.75 -0.68
CA LYS A 295 11.02 30.96 -0.08
C LYS A 295 9.92 30.15 -0.78
N GLU A 296 9.99 30.01 -2.10
CA GLU A 296 9.00 29.23 -2.86
C GLU A 296 9.07 27.76 -2.51
N PHE A 297 10.29 27.22 -2.42
CA PHE A 297 10.51 25.84 -1.98
C PHE A 297 10.01 25.62 -0.55
N LEU A 298 10.30 26.53 0.39
CA LEU A 298 9.84 26.41 1.78
C LEU A 298 8.31 26.38 1.88
N VAL A 299 7.61 27.24 1.13
CA VAL A 299 6.14 27.22 1.07
C VAL A 299 5.61 25.90 0.51
N LYS A 300 6.19 25.40 -0.58
CA LYS A 300 5.78 24.11 -1.17
C LYS A 300 6.08 22.94 -0.24
N LYS A 301 7.24 22.93 0.43
CA LYS A 301 7.63 21.92 1.41
C LYS A 301 6.64 21.88 2.58
N ALA A 302 6.26 23.05 3.11
CA ALA A 302 5.25 23.13 4.17
C ALA A 302 3.90 22.57 3.73
N LYS A 303 3.44 22.88 2.51
CA LYS A 303 2.21 22.31 1.94
C LYS A 303 2.27 20.79 1.78
N VAL A 304 3.43 20.23 1.41
CA VAL A 304 3.62 18.77 1.31
C VAL A 304 3.54 18.12 2.68
N LEU A 305 4.11 18.74 3.72
CA LEU A 305 4.02 18.23 5.10
C LEU A 305 2.58 18.23 5.62
N ASP A 306 1.84 19.31 5.38
CA ASP A 306 0.41 19.40 5.71
C ASP A 306 -0.40 18.33 4.95
N LEU A 307 -0.13 18.15 3.66
CA LEU A 307 -0.75 17.08 2.86
C LEU A 307 -0.44 15.68 3.42
N ALA A 308 0.79 15.42 3.86
CA ALA A 308 1.17 14.12 4.43
C ALA A 308 0.39 13.83 5.72
N GLN A 309 0.19 14.85 6.57
CA GLN A 309 -0.63 14.74 7.77
C GLN A 309 -2.09 14.44 7.40
N GLN A 310 -2.66 15.19 6.46
CA GLN A 310 -4.03 14.99 6.00
C GLN A 310 -4.23 13.59 5.39
N LEU A 311 -3.30 13.12 4.55
CA LEU A 311 -3.35 11.78 3.96
C LEU A 311 -3.26 10.69 5.02
N THR A 312 -2.47 10.89 6.06
CA THR A 312 -2.41 9.93 7.18
C THR A 312 -3.77 9.80 7.86
N THR A 313 -4.41 10.93 8.18
CA THR A 313 -5.73 10.95 8.81
C THR A 313 -6.81 10.36 7.91
N ILE A 314 -6.87 10.76 6.64
CA ILE A 314 -7.87 10.26 5.69
C ILE A 314 -7.65 8.76 5.41
N SER A 315 -6.40 8.31 5.32
CA SER A 315 -6.08 6.89 5.18
C SER A 315 -6.55 6.08 6.39
N GLN A 316 -6.42 6.59 7.63
CA GLN A 316 -6.97 5.92 8.82
C GLN A 316 -8.51 5.85 8.78
N GLN A 317 -9.18 6.92 8.37
CA GLN A 317 -10.63 6.94 8.22
C GLN A 317 -11.11 5.98 7.13
N ALA A 318 -10.38 5.89 6.01
CA ALA A 318 -10.65 4.94 4.93
C ALA A 318 -10.56 3.49 5.42
N GLU A 319 -9.55 3.16 6.23
CA GLU A 319 -9.41 1.81 6.81
C GLU A 319 -10.56 1.50 7.79
N ALA A 320 -10.96 2.46 8.62
CA ALA A 320 -12.10 2.31 9.51
C ALA A 320 -13.40 2.08 8.73
N LEU A 321 -13.61 2.80 7.61
CA LEU A 321 -14.76 2.62 6.74
C LEU A 321 -14.79 1.22 6.10
N VAL A 322 -13.67 0.77 5.53
CA VAL A 322 -13.55 -0.58 4.94
C VAL A 322 -13.84 -1.65 5.97
N LYS A 323 -13.30 -1.50 7.17
CA LYS A 323 -13.55 -2.43 8.27
C LYS A 323 -15.03 -2.45 8.66
N ALA A 324 -15.66 -1.30 8.83
CA ALA A 324 -17.09 -1.23 9.14
C ALA A 324 -17.96 -1.87 8.05
N GLN A 325 -17.62 -1.66 6.77
CA GLN A 325 -18.32 -2.31 5.64
C GLN A 325 -18.12 -3.83 5.62
N GLN A 326 -16.92 -4.30 5.98
CA GLN A 326 -16.64 -5.73 6.14
C GLN A 326 -17.49 -6.35 7.26
N ASP A 327 -17.42 -5.76 8.46
CA ASP A 327 -18.11 -6.23 9.66
C ASP A 327 -19.64 -6.26 9.42
N MET A 328 -20.18 -5.26 8.71
CA MET A 328 -21.58 -5.24 8.28
C MET A 328 -21.91 -6.41 7.36
N GLY A 329 -21.10 -6.65 6.32
CA GLY A 329 -21.29 -7.77 5.40
C GLY A 329 -21.20 -9.14 6.09
N GLU A 330 -20.30 -9.29 7.05
CA GLU A 330 -20.16 -10.51 7.87
C GLU A 330 -21.38 -10.73 8.76
N THR A 331 -21.76 -9.72 9.55
CA THR A 331 -22.90 -9.78 10.47
C THR A 331 -24.21 -10.06 9.73
N MET A 332 -24.45 -9.39 8.59
CA MET A 332 -25.63 -9.69 7.76
C MET A 332 -25.61 -11.12 7.22
N GLY A 333 -24.44 -11.64 6.84
CA GLY A 333 -24.31 -13.01 6.37
C GLY A 333 -24.67 -14.02 7.47
N GLU A 334 -24.14 -13.81 8.67
CA GLU A 334 -24.45 -14.64 9.84
C GLU A 334 -25.94 -14.58 10.21
N MET A 335 -26.52 -13.38 10.24
CA MET A 335 -27.95 -13.18 10.46
C MET A 335 -28.79 -13.95 9.43
N GLY A 336 -28.45 -13.86 8.14
CA GLY A 336 -29.15 -14.62 7.11
C GLY A 336 -29.07 -16.13 7.34
N MET A 337 -27.90 -16.65 7.71
CA MET A 337 -27.72 -18.09 8.00
C MET A 337 -28.48 -18.56 9.25
N THR A 338 -28.57 -17.73 10.30
CA THR A 338 -29.36 -18.07 11.49
C THR A 338 -30.86 -18.10 11.19
N PHE A 339 -31.38 -17.16 10.40
CA PHE A 339 -32.77 -17.19 9.96
C PHE A 339 -33.07 -18.36 9.01
N ILE A 340 -32.12 -18.80 8.19
CA ILE A 340 -32.28 -20.04 7.41
C ILE A 340 -32.47 -21.24 8.35
N LYS A 341 -31.62 -21.39 9.38
CA LYS A 341 -31.74 -22.47 10.37
C LYS A 341 -33.07 -22.41 11.12
N LEU A 342 -33.49 -21.21 11.54
CA LEU A 342 -34.78 -21.00 12.19
C LEU A 342 -35.94 -21.41 11.27
N SER A 343 -35.93 -20.98 10.01
CA SER A 343 -36.99 -21.32 9.06
C SER A 343 -37.10 -22.83 8.80
N LYS A 344 -35.97 -23.56 8.78
CA LYS A 344 -35.95 -25.02 8.66
C LYS A 344 -36.63 -25.67 9.86
N PHE A 345 -36.22 -25.27 11.06
CA PHE A 345 -36.82 -25.76 12.30
C PHE A 345 -38.33 -25.46 12.38
N GLU A 346 -38.76 -24.23 12.05
CA GLU A 346 -40.17 -23.86 12.05
C GLU A 346 -40.99 -24.65 11.02
N THR A 347 -40.39 -25.00 9.87
CA THR A 347 -41.04 -25.83 8.85
C THR A 347 -41.22 -27.26 9.32
N GLU A 348 -40.19 -27.85 9.93
CA GLU A 348 -40.23 -29.21 10.48
C GLU A 348 -41.23 -29.35 11.64
N GLN A 349 -41.39 -28.29 12.44
CA GLN A 349 -42.32 -28.25 13.57
C GLN A 349 -43.73 -27.76 13.23
N SER A 350 -43.98 -27.39 11.97
CA SER A 350 -45.25 -26.80 11.55
C SER A 350 -46.38 -27.81 11.61
N LYS A 351 -47.44 -27.48 12.37
CA LYS A 351 -48.69 -28.26 12.43
C LYS A 351 -49.84 -27.58 11.70
N TRP A 352 -49.74 -26.27 11.49
CA TRP A 352 -50.79 -25.44 10.94
C TRP A 352 -50.28 -24.67 9.73
N GLU A 353 -51.15 -24.44 8.75
CA GLU A 353 -50.80 -23.73 7.52
C GLU A 353 -50.21 -22.33 7.79
N SER A 354 -50.68 -21.64 8.83
CA SER A 354 -50.15 -20.33 9.26
C SER A 354 -48.71 -20.38 9.79
N GLN A 355 -48.27 -21.52 10.32
CA GLN A 355 -46.88 -21.73 10.75
C GLN A 355 -45.97 -22.01 9.55
N THR A 356 -46.43 -22.81 8.59
CA THR A 356 -45.71 -23.06 7.33
C THR A 356 -45.51 -21.78 6.55
N LEU A 357 -46.56 -20.97 6.39
CA LEU A 357 -46.50 -19.70 5.68
C LEU A 357 -45.48 -18.72 6.31
N ARG A 358 -45.44 -18.66 7.65
CA ARG A 358 -44.46 -17.84 8.38
C ARG A 358 -43.04 -18.36 8.16
N ALA A 359 -42.83 -19.67 8.25
CA ALA A 359 -41.52 -20.27 8.04
C ALA A 359 -41.00 -20.00 6.62
N ASP A 360 -41.88 -20.04 5.61
CA ASP A 360 -41.54 -19.69 4.23
C ASP A 360 -41.15 -18.22 4.06
N VAL A 361 -41.89 -17.30 4.69
CA VAL A 361 -41.55 -15.86 4.72
C VAL A 361 -40.22 -15.63 5.43
N THR A 362 -40.00 -16.27 6.57
CA THR A 362 -38.72 -16.23 7.30
C THR A 362 -37.57 -16.71 6.41
N ARG A 363 -37.79 -17.81 5.66
CA ARG A 363 -36.80 -18.34 4.70
C ARG A 363 -36.49 -17.34 3.59
N GLN A 364 -37.52 -16.72 2.99
CA GLN A 364 -37.35 -15.72 1.94
C GLN A 364 -36.57 -14.49 2.45
N PHE A 365 -36.93 -13.97 3.62
CA PHE A 365 -36.19 -12.89 4.29
C PHE A 365 -34.72 -13.29 4.48
N ALA A 366 -34.47 -14.49 5.00
CA ALA A 366 -33.13 -15.00 5.26
C ALA A 366 -32.28 -15.07 3.98
N LEU A 367 -32.84 -15.61 2.89
CA LEU A 367 -32.16 -15.69 1.60
C LEU A 367 -31.83 -14.30 1.03
N THR A 368 -32.75 -13.34 1.15
CA THR A 368 -32.51 -11.94 0.73
C THR A 368 -31.41 -11.30 1.55
N VAL A 369 -31.39 -11.49 2.88
CA VAL A 369 -30.32 -11.00 3.76
C VAL A 369 -28.96 -11.58 3.35
N VAL A 370 -28.87 -12.88 3.04
CA VAL A 370 -27.62 -13.50 2.55
C VAL A 370 -27.19 -12.89 1.21
N LYS A 371 -28.13 -12.65 0.28
CA LYS A 371 -27.81 -12.00 -1.01
C LYS A 371 -27.28 -10.58 -0.82
N VAL A 372 -27.94 -9.79 0.03
CA VAL A 372 -27.51 -8.41 0.35
C VAL A 372 -26.13 -8.42 1.02
N SER A 373 -25.85 -9.37 1.92
CA SER A 373 -24.52 -9.57 2.51
C SER A 373 -23.44 -9.80 1.43
N ARG A 374 -23.71 -10.62 0.42
CA ARG A 374 -22.78 -10.85 -0.70
C ARG A 374 -22.55 -9.57 -1.52
N LEU A 375 -23.60 -8.79 -1.77
CA LEU A 375 -23.47 -7.48 -2.44
C LEU A 375 -22.64 -6.49 -1.61
N GLN A 376 -22.83 -6.47 -0.28
CA GLN A 376 -22.06 -5.63 0.64
C GLN A 376 -20.57 -6.02 0.65
N ARG A 377 -20.25 -7.32 0.65
CA ARG A 377 -18.86 -7.81 0.54
C ARG A 377 -18.22 -7.42 -0.81
N ALA A 378 -18.98 -7.54 -1.90
CA ALA A 378 -18.52 -7.12 -3.22
C ALA A 378 -18.29 -5.59 -3.32
N LEU A 379 -19.16 -4.78 -2.70
CA LEU A 379 -18.97 -3.34 -2.55
C LEU A 379 -17.70 -3.04 -1.76
N ASN A 380 -17.49 -3.70 -0.61
CA ASN A 380 -16.31 -3.48 0.21
C ASN A 380 -15.00 -3.75 -0.56
N SER A 381 -14.96 -4.80 -1.38
CA SER A 381 -13.82 -5.08 -2.28
C SER A 381 -13.56 -3.93 -3.27
N GLN A 382 -14.61 -3.33 -3.83
CA GLN A 382 -14.47 -2.13 -4.67
C GLN A 382 -14.01 -0.92 -3.86
N THR A 383 -14.54 -0.70 -2.66
CA THR A 383 -14.13 0.38 -1.76
C THR A 383 -12.62 0.31 -1.48
N VAL A 384 -12.10 -0.88 -1.14
CA VAL A 384 -10.65 -1.09 -0.94
C VAL A 384 -9.87 -0.70 -2.19
N THR A 385 -10.33 -1.14 -3.36
CA THR A 385 -9.64 -0.86 -4.64
C THR A 385 -9.56 0.64 -4.94
N HIS A 386 -10.65 1.39 -4.73
CA HIS A 386 -10.66 2.83 -4.96
C HIS A 386 -9.79 3.55 -3.93
N LEU A 387 -9.93 3.22 -2.64
CA LEU A 387 -9.23 3.92 -1.56
C LEU A 387 -7.73 3.59 -1.47
N ASP A 388 -7.24 2.55 -2.16
CA ASP A 388 -5.80 2.23 -2.26
C ASP A 388 -4.98 3.43 -2.78
N THR A 389 -5.58 4.29 -3.62
CA THR A 389 -4.94 5.54 -4.10
C THR A 389 -4.47 6.44 -2.94
N LEU A 390 -5.21 6.53 -1.84
CA LEU A 390 -4.78 7.32 -0.67
C LEU A 390 -3.46 6.80 -0.11
N HIS A 391 -3.35 5.47 -0.02
CA HIS A 391 -2.16 4.82 0.50
C HIS A 391 -0.99 4.86 -0.48
N GLU A 392 -1.25 4.87 -1.78
CA GLU A 392 -0.22 5.11 -2.79
C GLU A 392 0.42 6.48 -2.62
N TYR A 393 -0.39 7.53 -2.46
CA TYR A 393 0.10 8.89 -2.22
C TYR A 393 0.77 9.05 -0.85
N LEU A 394 0.28 8.33 0.17
CA LEU A 394 0.99 8.25 1.45
C LEU A 394 2.36 7.58 1.29
N GLY A 395 2.49 6.57 0.42
CA GLY A 395 3.78 5.96 0.10
C GLY A 395 4.73 6.90 -0.66
N LEU A 396 4.20 7.78 -1.52
CA LEU A 396 4.98 8.79 -2.26
C LEU A 396 5.60 9.87 -1.36
N MET A 397 5.15 9.99 -0.12
CA MET A 397 5.72 10.90 0.85
C MET A 397 7.19 10.58 1.18
N ILE A 398 7.54 9.30 1.28
CA ILE A 398 8.92 8.86 1.52
C ILE A 398 9.89 9.36 0.43
N PRO A 399 9.65 9.10 -0.87
CA PRO A 399 10.57 9.55 -1.90
C PRO A 399 10.58 11.06 -2.12
N ILE A 400 9.47 11.76 -1.85
CA ILE A 400 9.47 13.23 -1.82
C ILE A 400 10.42 13.74 -0.72
N ASN A 401 10.41 13.12 0.46
CA ASN A 401 11.36 13.49 1.51
C ASN A 401 12.81 13.29 1.08
N ASN A 402 13.12 12.13 0.52
CA ASN A 402 14.49 11.79 0.12
C ASN A 402 15.02 12.83 -0.88
N ALA A 403 14.17 13.25 -1.83
CA ALA A 403 14.49 14.30 -2.79
C ALA A 403 14.70 15.68 -2.14
N PHE A 404 13.97 16.00 -1.06
CA PHE A 404 14.20 17.23 -0.28
C PHE A 404 15.47 17.14 0.59
N SER A 405 15.78 15.97 1.13
CA SER A 405 17.05 15.70 1.83
C SER A 405 18.25 15.81 0.87
N ASP A 406 18.11 15.32 -0.37
CA ASP A 406 19.12 15.50 -1.42
C ASP A 406 19.44 16.96 -1.65
N ARG A 407 18.40 17.80 -1.77
CA ARG A 407 18.54 19.25 -1.94
C ARG A 407 19.25 19.88 -0.74
N ALA A 408 18.81 19.56 0.48
CA ALA A 408 19.42 20.10 1.70
C ALA A 408 20.90 19.70 1.83
N ASN A 409 21.26 18.45 1.49
CA ASN A 409 22.64 17.96 1.51
C ASN A 409 23.51 18.63 0.45
N ALA A 410 22.97 18.87 -0.76
CA ALA A 410 23.67 19.59 -1.81
C ALA A 410 23.90 21.06 -1.41
N LEU A 411 22.90 21.72 -0.81
CA LEU A 411 23.04 23.08 -0.29
C LEU A 411 24.07 23.16 0.84
N ASN A 412 24.07 22.18 1.76
CA ASN A 412 25.07 22.10 2.82
C ASN A 412 26.49 22.04 2.24
N THR A 413 26.69 21.24 1.17
CA THR A 413 27.99 21.13 0.51
C THR A 413 28.44 22.47 -0.08
N VAL A 414 27.54 23.21 -0.72
CA VAL A 414 27.82 24.57 -1.25
C VAL A 414 28.19 25.54 -0.12
N GLN A 415 27.48 25.49 1.01
CA GLN A 415 27.73 26.35 2.17
C GLN A 415 29.07 26.02 2.84
N THR A 416 29.37 24.74 3.02
CA THR A 416 30.66 24.26 3.56
C THR A 416 31.83 24.74 2.71
N LEU A 417 31.80 24.49 1.39
CA LEU A 417 32.87 24.93 0.48
C LEU A 417 33.00 26.46 0.43
N SER A 418 31.89 27.20 0.56
CA SER A 418 31.92 28.67 0.66
C SER A 418 32.60 29.14 1.95
N GLY A 419 32.32 28.50 3.08
CA GLY A 419 33.00 28.76 4.35
C GLY A 419 34.50 28.43 4.30
N ASP A 420 34.85 27.32 3.66
CA ASP A 420 36.25 26.90 3.47
C ASP A 420 37.03 27.93 2.64
N ILE A 421 36.47 28.41 1.52
CA ILE A 421 37.06 29.47 0.70
C ILE A 421 37.26 30.76 1.51
N LEU A 422 36.28 31.19 2.30
CA LEU A 422 36.42 32.36 3.18
C LEU A 422 37.56 32.17 4.19
N SER A 423 37.69 30.97 4.76
CA SER A 423 38.75 30.65 5.71
C SER A 423 40.14 30.62 5.06
N LEU A 424 40.24 30.12 3.82
CA LEU A 424 41.47 30.07 3.04
C LEU A 424 41.89 31.48 2.62
N ASN A 425 40.96 32.31 2.14
CA ASN A 425 41.21 33.72 1.81
C ASN A 425 41.70 34.49 3.04
N ALA A 426 41.06 34.32 4.21
CA ALA A 426 41.52 34.96 5.44
C ALA A 426 42.93 34.52 5.88
N ARG A 427 43.35 33.28 5.54
CA ARG A 427 44.73 32.80 5.78
C ARG A 427 45.70 33.39 4.76
N LEU A 428 45.29 33.49 3.50
CA LEU A 428 46.05 34.11 2.43
C LEU A 428 46.35 35.58 2.78
N ASP A 429 45.33 36.37 3.13
CA ASP A 429 45.47 37.79 3.49
C ASP A 429 46.46 37.99 4.65
N LYS A 430 46.43 37.11 5.67
CA LYS A 430 47.37 37.15 6.80
C LYS A 430 48.80 36.83 6.38
N LEU A 431 48.99 35.86 5.49
CA LEU A 431 50.31 35.49 4.96
C LEU A 431 50.87 36.58 4.05
N GLU A 432 50.05 37.20 3.22
CA GLU A 432 50.45 38.33 2.38
C GLU A 432 50.83 39.54 3.23
N ALA A 433 50.02 39.89 4.23
CA ALA A 433 50.31 41.00 5.15
C ALA A 433 51.59 40.82 5.98
N THR A 434 52.00 39.57 6.25
CA THR A 434 53.27 39.26 6.94
C THR A 434 54.46 39.17 5.98
N SER A 435 54.22 38.82 4.71
CA SER A 435 55.24 38.75 3.67
C SER A 435 55.75 40.15 3.27
N VAL A 436 54.85 41.14 3.16
CA VAL A 436 55.20 42.52 2.76
C VAL A 436 56.17 43.22 3.74
N LYS A 437 56.31 42.71 4.98
CA LYS A 437 57.07 43.37 6.06
C LYS A 437 58.54 42.94 6.20
N VAL A 438 59.00 41.89 5.50
CA VAL A 438 60.35 41.32 5.72
C VAL A 438 61.04 41.04 4.38
N PHE A 439 61.92 41.98 3.97
CA PHE A 439 62.70 41.90 2.73
C PHE A 439 63.80 40.82 2.85
N GLY A 440 63.76 39.77 2.03
CA GLY A 440 64.88 38.83 1.85
C GLY A 440 64.68 37.38 2.31
N GLN A 441 63.53 37.02 2.93
CA GLN A 441 63.19 35.63 3.29
C GLN A 441 62.13 35.00 2.34
N ASP A 442 61.98 35.61 1.17
CA ASP A 442 60.76 35.58 0.34
C ASP A 442 60.46 34.27 -0.38
N ARG A 443 61.46 33.46 -0.77
CA ARG A 443 61.22 32.34 -1.71
C ARG A 443 60.31 31.23 -1.14
N MET A 444 60.45 30.90 0.14
CA MET A 444 59.60 29.89 0.78
C MET A 444 58.20 30.43 1.11
N LYS A 445 58.08 31.70 1.52
CA LYS A 445 56.79 32.35 1.83
C LYS A 445 55.97 32.59 0.57
N THR A 446 56.62 33.04 -0.51
CA THR A 446 56.00 33.18 -1.84
C THR A 446 55.53 31.84 -2.40
N SER A 447 56.32 30.77 -2.27
CA SER A 447 55.88 29.41 -2.63
C SER A 447 54.64 28.98 -1.85
N LYS A 448 54.56 29.28 -0.55
CA LYS A 448 53.42 28.93 0.31
C LYS A 448 52.16 29.76 0.02
N ILE A 449 52.34 31.02 -0.39
CA ILE A 449 51.25 31.87 -0.89
C ILE A 449 50.70 31.27 -2.20
N GLU A 450 51.57 30.83 -3.10
CA GLU A 450 51.14 30.23 -4.37
C GLU A 450 50.42 28.88 -4.16
N GLU A 451 50.92 28.03 -3.27
CA GLU A 451 50.25 26.77 -2.87
C GLU A 451 48.85 27.02 -2.27
N LEU A 452 48.70 28.05 -1.44
CA LEU A 452 47.39 28.45 -0.90
C LEU A 452 46.46 28.98 -1.99
N ARG A 453 46.97 29.78 -2.93
CA ARG A 453 46.19 30.25 -4.09
C ARG A 453 45.74 29.10 -4.97
N GLU A 454 46.59 28.10 -5.18
CA GLU A 454 46.22 26.88 -5.90
C GLU A 454 45.14 26.08 -5.16
N THR A 455 45.27 25.94 -3.84
CA THR A 455 44.24 25.30 -3.01
C THR A 455 42.90 26.05 -3.05
N ILE A 456 42.92 27.39 -3.04
CA ILE A 456 41.72 28.23 -3.21
C ILE A 456 41.09 27.98 -4.58
N ARG A 457 41.89 27.99 -5.66
CA ARG A 457 41.41 27.70 -7.02
C ARG A 457 40.74 26.33 -7.11
N PHE A 458 41.37 25.28 -6.58
CA PHE A 458 40.79 23.93 -6.56
C PHE A 458 39.47 23.88 -5.76
N THR A 459 39.40 24.58 -4.62
CA THR A 459 38.20 24.64 -3.79
C THR A 459 37.08 25.44 -4.45
N GLU A 460 37.41 26.52 -5.18
CA GLU A 460 36.47 27.27 -6.02
C GLU A 460 35.89 26.42 -7.14
N ASP A 461 36.72 25.63 -7.84
CA ASP A 461 36.25 24.71 -8.86
C ASP A 461 35.32 23.62 -8.27
N ALA A 462 35.68 23.09 -7.10
CA ALA A 462 34.82 22.17 -6.35
C ALA A 462 33.48 22.83 -5.97
N LYS A 463 33.49 24.09 -5.51
CA LYS A 463 32.28 24.87 -5.19
C LYS A 463 31.42 25.09 -6.43
N ASN A 464 32.02 25.47 -7.56
CA ASN A 464 31.33 25.67 -8.83
C ASN A 464 30.61 24.39 -9.28
N ASN A 465 31.26 23.23 -9.13
CA ASN A 465 30.64 21.94 -9.38
C ASN A 465 29.50 21.63 -8.40
N ALA A 466 29.68 21.90 -7.10
CA ALA A 466 28.63 21.72 -6.10
C ALA A 466 27.40 22.61 -6.36
N ILE A 467 27.59 23.86 -6.79
CA ILE A 467 26.52 24.78 -7.19
C ILE A 467 25.74 24.22 -8.38
N ARG A 468 26.43 23.73 -9.42
CA ARG A 468 25.76 23.11 -10.59
C ARG A 468 24.91 21.90 -10.19
N GLN A 469 25.41 21.07 -9.27
CA GLN A 469 24.64 19.92 -8.76
C GLN A 469 23.43 20.36 -7.93
N TYR A 470 23.59 21.36 -7.07
CA TYR A 470 22.48 21.92 -6.29
C TYR A 470 21.38 22.50 -7.19
N GLU A 471 21.72 23.30 -8.20
CA GLU A 471 20.74 23.88 -9.13
C GLU A 471 20.03 22.79 -9.96
N ARG A 472 20.75 21.74 -10.36
CA ARG A 472 20.13 20.58 -11.02
C ARG A 472 19.09 19.90 -10.13
N ILE A 473 19.44 19.63 -8.87
CA ILE A 473 18.52 18.99 -7.90
C ILE A 473 17.31 19.88 -7.63
N LYS A 474 17.52 21.20 -7.52
CA LYS A 474 16.45 22.18 -7.34
C LYS A 474 15.46 22.19 -8.51
N GLU A 475 15.93 22.15 -9.75
CA GLU A 475 15.06 22.09 -10.92
C GLU A 475 14.33 20.74 -11.03
N ASN A 476 15.00 19.63 -10.70
CA ASN A 476 14.38 18.30 -10.62
C ASN A 476 13.24 18.29 -9.59
N ASN A 477 13.49 18.75 -8.36
CA ASN A 477 12.48 18.86 -7.31
C ASN A 477 11.27 19.71 -7.77
N LYS A 478 11.53 20.83 -8.44
CA LYS A 478 10.48 21.72 -8.94
C LYS A 478 9.60 21.04 -9.99
N SER A 479 10.23 20.40 -10.97
CA SER A 479 9.54 19.66 -12.04
C SER A 479 8.71 18.50 -11.49
N GLU A 480 9.27 17.75 -10.54
CA GLU A 480 8.60 16.61 -9.91
C GLU A 480 7.43 17.02 -9.01
N MET A 481 7.56 18.13 -8.27
CA MET A 481 6.44 18.69 -7.51
C MET A 481 5.26 19.05 -8.42
N GLN A 482 5.53 19.68 -9.57
CA GLN A 482 4.50 20.02 -10.54
C GLN A 482 3.85 18.76 -11.14
N ARG A 483 4.65 17.75 -11.46
CA ARG A 483 4.16 16.45 -11.96
C ARG A 483 3.21 15.80 -10.96
N ILE A 484 3.66 15.59 -9.73
CA ILE A 484 2.86 14.95 -8.68
C ILE A 484 1.60 15.74 -8.36
N GLU A 485 1.65 17.07 -8.36
CA GLU A 485 0.45 17.87 -8.12
C GLU A 485 -0.61 17.66 -9.21
N LYS A 486 -0.19 17.52 -10.47
CA LYS A 486 -1.08 17.23 -11.60
C LYS A 486 -1.64 15.81 -11.53
N GLU A 487 -0.79 14.82 -11.32
CA GLU A 487 -1.17 13.41 -11.16
C GLU A 487 -2.15 13.24 -9.99
N ARG A 488 -1.84 13.82 -8.82
CA ARG A 488 -2.68 13.75 -7.61
C ARG A 488 -4.09 14.23 -7.86
N ARG A 489 -4.24 15.34 -8.58
CA ARG A 489 -5.56 15.90 -8.89
C ARG A 489 -6.37 14.94 -9.76
N SER A 490 -5.73 14.38 -10.79
CA SER A 490 -6.38 13.41 -11.69
C SER A 490 -6.78 12.14 -10.94
N ASP A 491 -5.83 11.57 -10.19
CA ASP A 491 -6.01 10.31 -9.48
C ASP A 491 -7.07 10.41 -8.39
N PHE A 492 -7.11 11.50 -7.63
CA PHE A 492 -8.09 11.67 -6.57
C PHE A 492 -9.50 11.88 -7.12
N VAL A 493 -9.64 12.57 -8.24
CA VAL A 493 -10.93 12.71 -8.93
C VAL A 493 -11.39 11.34 -9.44
N ALA A 494 -10.49 10.55 -10.05
CA ALA A 494 -10.78 9.21 -10.52
C ALA A 494 -11.19 8.26 -9.38
N MET A 495 -10.44 8.28 -8.28
CA MET A 495 -10.73 7.55 -7.04
C MET A 495 -12.12 7.89 -6.50
N LEU A 496 -12.41 9.18 -6.28
CA LEU A 496 -13.68 9.61 -5.70
C LEU A 496 -14.85 9.25 -6.62
N LYS A 497 -14.70 9.42 -7.94
CA LYS A 497 -15.70 9.03 -8.92
C LYS A 497 -15.95 7.51 -8.90
N GLY A 498 -14.89 6.71 -8.86
CA GLY A 498 -14.97 5.24 -8.76
C GLY A 498 -15.67 4.79 -7.48
N PHE A 499 -15.28 5.38 -6.34
CA PHE A 499 -15.89 5.14 -5.04
C PHE A 499 -17.39 5.46 -5.04
N VAL A 500 -17.77 6.69 -5.43
CA VAL A 500 -19.19 7.11 -5.44
C VAL A 500 -20.03 6.25 -6.39
N ASN A 501 -19.54 5.99 -7.60
CA ASN A 501 -20.26 5.15 -8.56
C ASN A 501 -20.48 3.72 -8.04
N SER A 502 -19.49 3.16 -7.35
CA SER A 502 -19.62 1.83 -6.74
C SER A 502 -20.64 1.87 -5.60
N GLN A 503 -20.55 2.85 -4.69
CA GLN A 503 -21.48 3.01 -3.58
C GLN A 503 -22.93 3.13 -4.08
N VAL A 504 -23.20 4.02 -5.03
CA VAL A 504 -24.54 4.19 -5.61
C VAL A 504 -25.00 2.92 -6.33
N GLY A 505 -24.15 2.34 -7.18
CA GLY A 505 -24.52 1.17 -7.98
C GLY A 505 -24.86 -0.07 -7.14
N TYR A 506 -24.11 -0.33 -6.06
CA TYR A 506 -24.42 -1.41 -5.14
C TYR A 506 -25.61 -1.09 -4.25
N SER A 507 -25.75 0.16 -3.79
CA SER A 507 -26.93 0.58 -2.99
C SER A 507 -28.22 0.38 -3.77
N GLN A 508 -28.25 0.72 -5.06
CA GLN A 508 -29.40 0.48 -5.92
C GLN A 508 -29.71 -1.00 -6.08
N ARG A 509 -28.70 -1.86 -6.27
CA ARG A 509 -28.91 -3.33 -6.35
C ARG A 509 -29.47 -3.90 -5.05
N MET A 510 -28.95 -3.46 -3.90
CA MET A 510 -29.46 -3.87 -2.60
C MET A 510 -30.90 -3.40 -2.40
N ALA A 511 -31.22 -2.16 -2.80
CA ALA A 511 -32.59 -1.64 -2.74
C ALA A 511 -33.58 -2.49 -3.55
N VAL A 512 -33.19 -2.93 -4.76
CA VAL A 512 -34.02 -3.82 -5.59
C VAL A 512 -34.29 -5.17 -4.91
N GLU A 513 -33.29 -5.77 -4.25
CA GLU A 513 -33.51 -7.02 -3.49
C GLU A 513 -34.46 -6.80 -2.30
N TRP A 514 -34.36 -5.66 -1.61
CA TRP A 514 -35.27 -5.31 -0.52
C TRP A 514 -36.70 -5.03 -1.00
N GLU A 515 -36.86 -4.31 -2.12
CA GLU A 515 -38.15 -4.03 -2.73
C GLU A 515 -38.85 -5.32 -3.17
N LYS A 516 -38.11 -6.22 -3.81
CA LYS A 516 -38.62 -7.55 -4.18
C LYS A 516 -39.13 -8.33 -2.97
N LEU A 517 -38.37 -8.35 -1.88
CA LEU A 517 -38.80 -9.01 -0.64
C LEU A 517 -40.04 -8.35 -0.04
N ALA A 518 -40.10 -7.01 -0.03
CA ALA A 518 -41.26 -6.27 0.45
C ALA A 518 -42.53 -6.62 -0.36
N ASP A 519 -42.42 -6.78 -1.68
CA ASP A 519 -43.54 -7.18 -2.54
C ASP A 519 -43.98 -8.63 -2.31
N GLU A 520 -43.03 -9.56 -2.18
CA GLU A 520 -43.30 -10.97 -1.90
C GLU A 520 -44.00 -11.15 -0.53
N THR A 521 -43.60 -10.36 0.47
CA THR A 521 -44.17 -10.42 1.82
C THR A 521 -45.52 -9.70 1.99
N LYS A 522 -45.93 -8.81 1.07
CA LYS A 522 -47.28 -8.19 1.08
C LYS A 522 -48.41 -9.22 1.01
N GLN A 523 -48.17 -10.40 0.45
CA GLN A 523 -49.15 -11.49 0.39
C GLN A 523 -49.54 -11.99 1.79
N TYR A 524 -48.61 -11.94 2.75
CA TYR A 524 -48.83 -12.32 4.14
C TYR A 524 -49.84 -11.38 4.84
N VAL A 525 -49.75 -10.07 4.57
CA VAL A 525 -50.68 -9.05 5.11
C VAL A 525 -52.10 -9.27 4.58
N ARG A 526 -52.24 -9.65 3.30
CA ARG A 526 -53.57 -9.92 2.70
C ARG A 526 -54.21 -11.18 3.27
N HIS A 527 -53.44 -12.22 3.56
CA HIS A 527 -53.96 -13.45 4.16
C HIS A 527 -54.40 -13.25 5.63
N GLN A 528 -53.74 -12.38 6.39
CA GLN A 528 -54.16 -12.05 7.76
C GLN A 528 -55.43 -11.17 7.85
N VAL A 529 -55.78 -10.42 6.80
CA VAL A 529 -56.99 -9.59 6.76
C VAL A 529 -58.23 -10.38 6.29
N LEU A 530 -58.03 -11.57 5.72
CA LEU A 530 -59.09 -12.44 5.18
C LEU A 530 -59.47 -13.59 6.13
N GLN A 531 -58.78 -13.75 7.26
CA GLN A 531 -59.17 -14.57 8.41
C GLN A 531 -59.71 -13.66 9.52
#